data_AF-A0A534FU24-F1
#
_entry.id   AF-A0A534FU24-F1
#
_cell.length_a   1.000
_cell.length_b   1.000
_cell.length_c   1.000
_cell.angle_alpha   90.00
_cell.angle_beta   90.00
_cell.angle_gamma   90.00
#
_symmetry.space_group_name_H-M   'P 1'
#
loop_
_entity.id
_entity.type
_entity.pdbx_description
1 polymer ?
#
loop_
_entity_poly.entity_id
_entity_poly.type
_entity_poly.pdbx_seq_one_letter_code
_entity_poly.pdbx_strand_id
1 'polypeptide(L)'
;MDHALHTPDARRRRHRAIGCLLSLNAAAIGAAAFVSAAAPAPPPRESPELVATRLRDAALAGHTLAYEWVGELTTRFGPRPAGSTNEHQAAEWAAARFRE
;
A
#
# COMPACT_ATOMS: atom_id res chain seq x y z
N MET A 1 -52.05 -63.90 32.00
CA MET A 1 -52.82 -62.68 32.30
C MET A 1 -51.95 -61.51 31.84
N ASP A 2 -52.03 -61.21 30.55
CA ASP A 2 -51.30 -60.12 29.91
C ASP A 2 -51.98 -58.79 30.28
N HIS A 3 -51.32 -58.02 31.15
CA HIS A 3 -51.82 -56.72 31.57
C HIS A 3 -51.48 -55.66 30.53
N ALA A 4 -52.56 -55.00 30.09
CA ALA A 4 -52.64 -54.04 29.00
C ALA A 4 -51.75 -52.80 29.16
N LEU A 5 -51.34 -52.31 27.99
CA LEU A 5 -50.68 -51.04 27.71
C LEU A 5 -51.44 -49.85 28.33
N HIS A 6 -50.85 -49.21 29.34
CA HIS A 6 -51.27 -47.89 29.79
C HIS A 6 -50.59 -46.82 28.93
N THR A 7 -51.39 -46.15 28.10
CA THR A 7 -51.01 -45.02 27.26
C THR A 7 -50.57 -43.81 28.08
N PRO A 8 -49.37 -43.24 27.86
CA PRO A 8 -48.95 -42.03 28.56
C PRO A 8 -49.60 -40.77 27.99
N ASP A 9 -50.55 -40.26 28.79
CA ASP A 9 -50.98 -38.86 29.00
C ASP A 9 -50.30 -37.77 28.13
N ALA A 10 -50.95 -37.41 27.01
CA ALA A 10 -50.50 -36.40 26.05
C ALA A 10 -50.54 -34.95 26.59
N ARG A 11 -51.00 -34.74 27.82
CA ARG A 11 -51.21 -33.39 28.40
C ARG A 11 -49.94 -32.75 28.94
N ARG A 12 -48.91 -33.53 29.28
CA ARG A 12 -47.61 -33.03 29.79
C ARG A 12 -46.63 -32.54 28.71
N ARG A 13 -46.98 -32.58 27.43
CA ARG A 13 -46.10 -32.09 26.34
C ARG A 13 -46.16 -30.58 26.09
N ARG A 14 -47.21 -29.89 26.55
CA ARG A 14 -47.43 -28.47 26.20
C ARG A 14 -46.64 -27.47 27.05
N HIS A 15 -46.14 -27.88 28.22
CA HIS A 15 -45.42 -26.97 29.13
C HIS A 15 -43.90 -26.93 28.93
N ARG A 16 -43.33 -27.80 28.10
CA ARG A 16 -41.88 -27.83 27.84
C ARG A 16 -41.42 -26.92 26.69
N ALA A 17 -42.35 -26.41 25.87
CA ALA A 17 -42.01 -25.67 24.66
C ALA A 17 -41.79 -24.16 24.89
N ILE A 18 -42.27 -23.58 25.99
CA ILE A 18 -42.19 -22.12 26.22
C ILE A 18 -40.97 -21.74 27.08
N GLY A 19 -40.50 -22.64 27.95
CA GLY A 19 -39.36 -22.36 28.84
C GLY A 19 -37.96 -22.56 28.24
N CYS A 20 -37.84 -23.22 27.08
CA CYS A 20 -36.55 -23.62 26.51
C CYS A 20 -36.11 -22.78 25.29
N LEU A 21 -36.79 -21.68 24.98
CA LEU A 21 -36.41 -20.80 23.87
C LEU A 21 -35.76 -19.49 24.32
N LEU A 22 -35.59 -19.26 25.63
CA LEU A 22 -35.06 -17.98 26.16
C LEU A 22 -33.65 -18.05 26.76
N SER A 23 -32.93 -19.16 26.62
CA SER A 23 -31.63 -19.34 27.30
C SER A 23 -30.49 -19.84 26.42
N LEU A 24 -30.69 -19.94 25.10
CA LEU A 24 -29.63 -20.38 24.17
C LEU A 24 -29.10 -19.27 23.23
N ASN A 25 -29.15 -18.00 23.66
CA ASN A 25 -28.56 -16.88 22.90
C ASN A 25 -27.61 -16.02 23.75
N ALA A 26 -27.02 -16.59 24.81
CA ALA A 26 -26.06 -15.86 25.66
C ALA A 26 -24.59 -16.30 25.48
N ALA A 27 -24.30 -17.28 24.62
CA ALA A 27 -22.96 -17.86 24.49
C ALA A 27 -22.37 -17.78 23.07
N ALA A 28 -22.79 -16.83 22.24
CA ALA A 28 -22.27 -16.67 20.87
C ALA A 28 -21.87 -15.24 20.50
N ILE A 29 -21.74 -14.31 21.46
CA ILE A 29 -21.32 -12.91 21.18
C ILE A 29 -19.84 -12.66 21.56
N GLY A 30 -19.18 -13.60 22.23
CA GLY A 30 -17.82 -13.42 22.76
C GLY A 30 -16.65 -13.88 21.87
N ALA A 31 -16.89 -14.30 20.63
CA ALA A 31 -15.84 -14.86 19.77
C ALA A 31 -15.93 -14.37 18.31
N ALA A 32 -16.46 -13.17 18.08
CA ALA A 32 -16.17 -12.45 16.84
C ALA A 32 -14.71 -12.00 16.90
N ALA A 33 -13.84 -12.89 16.44
CA ALA A 33 -12.42 -12.71 16.30
C ALA A 33 -12.08 -11.31 15.79
N PHE A 34 -11.15 -10.65 16.48
CA PHE A 34 -10.38 -9.55 15.91
C PHE A 34 -9.62 -10.09 14.68
N VAL A 35 -10.27 -10.09 13.52
CA VAL A 35 -9.58 -10.20 12.24
C VAL A 35 -8.89 -8.86 12.03
N SER A 36 -7.66 -8.76 12.50
CA SER A 36 -6.77 -7.67 12.12
C SER A 36 -6.50 -7.83 10.63
N ALA A 37 -7.05 -6.92 9.82
CA ALA A 37 -6.70 -6.81 8.42
C ALA A 37 -5.24 -6.35 8.36
N ALA A 38 -4.32 -7.32 8.22
CA ALA A 38 -2.92 -7.02 7.96
C ALA A 38 -2.86 -6.26 6.63
N ALA A 39 -2.43 -5.00 6.67
CA ALA A 39 -2.13 -4.25 5.46
C ALA A 39 -1.08 -5.05 4.65
N PRO A 40 -1.20 -5.11 3.31
CA PRO A 40 -0.21 -5.76 2.49
C PRO A 40 1.17 -5.15 2.76
N ALA A 41 2.18 -5.99 2.97
CA ALA A 41 3.55 -5.53 3.11
C ALA A 41 3.93 -4.75 1.84
N PRO A 42 4.65 -3.62 1.97
CA PRO A 42 5.16 -2.91 0.80
C PRO A 42 6.06 -3.85 -0.01
N PRO A 43 6.12 -3.69 -1.35
CA PRO A 43 7.00 -4.51 -2.17
C PRO A 43 8.46 -4.35 -1.72
N PRO A 44 9.29 -5.40 -1.89
CA PRO A 44 10.72 -5.30 -1.63
C PRO A 44 11.30 -4.12 -2.42
N ARG A 45 12.04 -3.25 -1.74
CA ARG A 45 12.79 -2.18 -2.42
C ARG A 45 14.00 -2.80 -3.09
N GLU A 46 14.31 -2.32 -4.30
CA GLU A 46 15.58 -2.64 -4.97
C GLU A 46 16.75 -2.29 -4.03
N SER A 47 17.74 -3.17 -3.91
CA SER A 47 18.92 -2.90 -3.08
C SER A 47 19.65 -1.67 -3.62
N PRO A 48 20.16 -0.77 -2.76
CA PRO A 48 20.87 0.44 -3.20
C PRO A 48 21.99 0.17 -4.21
N GLU A 49 22.66 -0.97 -4.11
CA GLU A 49 23.76 -1.40 -4.99
C GLU A 49 23.28 -1.67 -6.43
N LEU A 50 22.08 -2.23 -6.60
CA LEU A 50 21.48 -2.49 -7.91
C LEU A 50 21.03 -1.18 -8.56
N VAL A 51 20.40 -0.29 -7.76
CA VAL A 51 20.04 1.06 -8.21
C VAL A 51 21.29 1.82 -8.68
N ALA A 52 22.36 1.80 -7.89
CA ALA A 52 23.61 2.48 -8.21
C ALA A 52 24.26 1.91 -9.48
N THR A 53 24.29 0.58 -9.63
CA THR A 53 24.82 -0.09 -10.82
C THR A 53 24.06 0.32 -12.08
N ARG A 54 22.71 0.28 -12.04
CA ARG A 54 21.86 0.69 -13.16
C ARG A 54 22.05 2.15 -13.54
N LEU A 55 22.13 3.05 -12.56
CA LEU A 55 22.33 4.49 -12.82
C LEU A 55 23.71 4.77 -13.44
N ARG A 56 24.76 4.11 -12.93
CA ARG A 56 26.12 4.21 -13.50
C ARG A 56 26.13 3.69 -14.93
N ASP A 57 25.61 2.49 -15.17
CA ASP A 57 25.66 1.85 -16.47
C ASP A 57 24.84 2.65 -17.50
N ALA A 58 23.68 3.18 -17.10
CA ALA A 58 22.93 4.13 -17.91
C ALA A 58 23.79 5.35 -18.25
N ALA A 59 24.37 6.04 -17.26
CA ALA A 59 25.21 7.22 -17.49
C ALA A 59 26.40 6.95 -18.44
N LEU A 60 26.95 5.72 -18.45
CA LEU A 60 28.07 5.32 -19.30
C LEU A 60 27.66 4.76 -20.67
N ALA A 61 26.38 4.45 -20.90
CA ALA A 61 25.88 3.79 -22.12
C ALA A 61 25.87 4.70 -23.38
N GLY A 62 26.78 5.68 -23.46
CA GLY A 62 26.87 6.62 -24.58
C GLY A 62 26.00 7.86 -24.42
N HIS A 63 25.53 8.17 -23.20
CA HIS A 63 24.83 9.42 -22.93
C HIS A 63 25.79 10.62 -23.01
N THR A 64 25.57 11.47 -24.01
CA THR A 64 26.23 12.78 -24.18
C THR A 64 25.56 13.89 -23.39
N LEU A 65 24.43 13.60 -22.73
CA LEU A 65 23.57 14.61 -22.10
C LEU A 65 24.35 15.58 -21.17
N ALA A 66 25.20 15.04 -20.29
CA ALA A 66 26.00 15.89 -19.40
C ALA A 66 27.00 16.78 -20.15
N TYR A 67 27.60 16.24 -21.21
CA TYR A 67 28.54 16.97 -22.07
C TYR A 67 27.82 18.07 -22.85
N GLU A 68 26.65 17.78 -23.43
CA GLU A 68 25.82 18.75 -24.14
C GLU A 68 25.36 19.88 -23.23
N TRP A 69 24.88 19.56 -22.02
CA TRP A 69 24.49 20.56 -21.04
C TRP A 69 25.64 21.50 -20.67
N VAL A 70 26.83 20.95 -20.38
CA VAL A 70 28.04 21.76 -20.11
C VAL A 70 28.45 22.57 -21.34
N GLY A 71 28.39 21.97 -22.53
CA GLY A 71 28.72 22.62 -23.80
C GLY A 71 27.85 23.84 -24.06
N GLU A 72 26.52 23.68 -23.96
CA GLU A 72 25.56 24.79 -24.05
C GLU A 72 25.82 25.84 -22.98
N LEU A 73 25.97 25.41 -21.72
CA LEU A 73 26.22 26.31 -20.62
C LEU A 73 27.47 27.17 -20.85
N THR A 74 28.58 26.58 -21.26
CA THR A 74 29.87 27.27 -21.39
C THR A 74 29.99 28.06 -22.69
N THR A 75 29.38 27.57 -23.78
CA THR A 75 29.46 28.21 -25.10
C THR A 75 28.44 29.33 -25.26
N ARG A 76 27.21 29.14 -24.79
CA ARG A 76 26.12 30.11 -24.97
C ARG A 76 26.17 31.25 -23.96
N PHE A 77 26.48 30.95 -22.70
CA PHE A 77 26.41 31.94 -21.61
C PHE A 77 27.78 32.38 -21.09
N GLY A 78 28.82 31.55 -21.24
CA GLY A 78 30.18 31.89 -20.79
C GLY A 78 30.31 32.00 -19.26
N PRO A 79 31.16 32.90 -18.74
CA PRO A 79 31.32 33.12 -17.31
C PRO A 79 30.02 33.56 -16.63
N ARG A 80 29.71 32.96 -15.47
CA ARG A 80 28.49 33.22 -14.68
C ARG A 80 28.80 33.51 -13.21
N PRO A 81 29.37 34.69 -12.88
CA PRO A 81 29.44 35.13 -11.49
C PRO A 81 28.04 35.25 -10.89
N ALA A 82 27.93 35.06 -9.57
CA ALA A 82 26.67 35.20 -8.86
C ALA A 82 26.10 36.63 -8.98
N GLY A 83 24.80 36.74 -9.20
CA GLY A 83 24.04 37.96 -9.47
C GLY A 83 24.16 38.51 -10.89
N SER A 84 24.90 37.86 -11.79
CA SER A 84 25.09 38.36 -13.16
C SER A 84 23.89 38.08 -14.06
N THR A 85 23.71 38.90 -15.11
CA THR A 85 22.70 38.64 -16.14
C THR A 85 22.87 37.27 -16.78
N ASN A 86 24.12 36.83 -17.03
CA ASN A 86 24.40 35.53 -17.62
C ASN A 86 24.01 34.37 -16.72
N GLU A 87 24.14 34.52 -15.39
CA GLU A 87 23.65 33.53 -14.44
C GLU A 87 22.13 33.42 -14.53
N HIS A 88 21.40 34.53 -14.46
CA HIS A 88 19.94 34.53 -14.49
C HIS A 88 19.40 33.90 -15.80
N GLN A 89 19.98 34.30 -16.94
CA GLN A 89 19.59 33.75 -18.24
C GLN A 89 19.87 32.25 -18.37
N ALA A 90 21.01 31.78 -17.84
CA ALA A 90 21.32 30.35 -17.81
C ALA A 90 20.38 29.57 -16.88
N ALA A 91 19.99 30.16 -15.73
CA ALA A 91 19.05 29.55 -14.80
C ALA A 91 17.63 29.44 -15.42
N GLU A 92 17.14 30.49 -16.08
CA GLU A 92 15.86 30.46 -16.79
C GLU A 92 15.84 29.40 -17.90
N TRP A 93 16.92 29.32 -18.69
CA TRP A 93 17.09 28.30 -19.71
C TRP A 93 17.11 26.88 -19.13
N ALA A 94 17.90 26.63 -18.08
CA ALA A 94 17.99 25.31 -17.46
C ALA A 94 16.65 24.89 -16.84
N ALA A 95 15.95 25.83 -16.19
CA ALA A 95 14.63 25.58 -15.62
C ALA A 95 13.59 25.26 -16.69
N ALA A 96 13.64 25.92 -17.87
CA ALA A 96 12.79 25.56 -19.00
C ALA A 96 13.05 24.12 -19.46
N ARG A 97 14.31 23.74 -19.58
CA ARG A 97 14.70 22.39 -20.04
C ARG A 97 14.35 21.28 -19.07
N PHE A 98 14.33 21.54 -17.76
CA PHE A 98 13.85 20.55 -16.77
C PHE A 98 12.33 20.32 -16.81
N ARG A 99 11.57 21.21 -17.45
CA ARG A 99 10.13 21.07 -17.62
C ARG A 99 9.74 20.38 -18.92
N GLU A 100 10.68 20.24 -19.86
CA GLU A 100 10.53 19.42 -21.07
C GLU A 100 10.58 17.93 -20.75
#